data_AF-A0A845TWX1-F1
#
_entry.id   AF-A0A845TWX1-F1
#
_cell.length_a   1.000
_cell.length_b   1.000
_cell.length_c   1.000
_cell.angle_alpha   90.00
_cell.angle_beta   90.00
_cell.angle_gamma   90.00
#
_symmetry.space_group_name_H-M   'P 1'
#
loop_
_entity.id
_entity.type
_entity.pdbx_description
1 polymer ?
#
loop_
_entity_poly.entity_id
_entity_poly.type
_entity_poly.pdbx_seq_one_letter_code
_entity_poly.pdbx_strand_id
1 'polypeptide(L)'
;SGSSIGNATNFENARVQHGELIIGAITLGEHTCVGSYSILEGNTRIGDYGHLDAQSALSDGMAIPAGRNWSGSPAGDTGPFDMTSNPPRPPVSRLRLSGEAVYFVFGALLITTLFFLPVFPSFMLIDWLDDADRSPWLQSSNEAFQLTKYFIMACPAAAVMILCTALLSAGIRWGLLPRLQPGTWPVHSNVYCRKWLVNQIQESSLHVLHGVYATVFAPVWYRLLGAKVGRDAEISTALGVVPDMLTLGDETFIADAVLLGDEQIDGGWMTMQPTVISRRSFVGNCAYIADGTILPENVLIGVYSRAPENHLMKDGDTWFGSPPINLPARETVAGFPEHLTYRPSPQRRLARGLVESFRIIAPHAIVTAVGYTVVLDLMPLAGAGVWWPVLRSLALTGLAYGAGSFLFVALLKWLVLGRYGQRSVPMWTPFVWLSEAASNLYEGVAVLNFMNYLRGTPMLPWAFRLLGCKIGRGVYMDTTDITEFDCVTIGDYSEINALACPQTHLFEDRVMKIDHVIIGKRVYMGPRSSVLYGAVVGDDARLGALTLVMKGEFIPAGSSWRGCPAAPAIF
;
A
#
# COMPACT_ATOMS: atom_id res chain seq x y z
N SER A 1 -10.99 -2.89 -28.31
CA SER A 1 -11.78 -3.79 -27.46
C SER A 1 -12.38 -2.98 -26.32
N GLY A 2 -13.63 -3.27 -25.94
CA GLY A 2 -14.38 -2.49 -24.95
C GLY A 2 -14.10 -2.84 -23.49
N SER A 3 -12.95 -3.41 -23.18
CA SER A 3 -12.68 -3.99 -21.87
C SER A 3 -12.33 -2.94 -20.81
N SER A 4 -12.70 -3.22 -19.56
CA SER A 4 -12.44 -2.39 -18.39
C SER A 4 -11.53 -3.11 -17.40
N ILE A 5 -10.59 -2.39 -16.79
CA ILE A 5 -9.67 -2.91 -15.78
C ILE A 5 -9.79 -1.99 -14.56
N GLY A 6 -10.13 -2.57 -13.42
CA GLY A 6 -10.25 -1.90 -12.14
C GLY A 6 -8.90 -1.59 -11.50
N ASN A 7 -8.94 -0.80 -10.43
CA ASN A 7 -7.76 -0.30 -9.74
C ASN A 7 -6.99 -1.43 -9.04
N ALA A 8 -5.66 -1.33 -9.06
CA ALA A 8 -4.76 -2.30 -8.43
C ALA A 8 -5.07 -3.77 -8.75
N THR A 9 -5.45 -4.02 -10.02
CA THR A 9 -5.52 -5.36 -10.63
C THR A 9 -4.11 -5.89 -10.87
N ASN A 10 -3.86 -7.15 -10.51
CA ASN A 10 -2.57 -7.82 -10.64
C ASN A 10 -2.57 -8.82 -11.80
N PHE A 11 -1.85 -8.49 -12.87
CA PHE A 11 -1.58 -9.40 -13.99
C PHE A 11 -0.28 -10.17 -13.71
N GLU A 12 -0.39 -11.24 -12.93
CA GLU A 12 0.74 -12.06 -12.46
C GLU A 12 1.05 -13.16 -13.48
N ASN A 13 1.36 -12.72 -14.70
CA ASN A 13 1.65 -13.59 -15.83
C ASN A 13 3.07 -14.18 -15.77
N ALA A 14 3.92 -13.68 -14.86
CA ALA A 14 5.26 -14.17 -14.58
C ALA A 14 5.40 -14.48 -13.09
N ARG A 15 5.90 -15.67 -12.77
CA ARG A 15 6.12 -16.12 -11.38
C ARG A 15 7.24 -17.14 -11.31
N VAL A 16 7.85 -17.30 -10.13
CA VAL A 16 8.82 -18.37 -9.90
C VAL A 16 8.15 -19.53 -9.20
N GLN A 17 8.32 -20.71 -9.79
CA GLN A 17 7.82 -21.96 -9.24
C GLN A 17 8.81 -23.09 -9.52
N HIS A 18 9.17 -23.86 -8.50
CA HIS A 18 10.15 -24.95 -8.57
C HIS A 18 11.50 -24.56 -9.21
N GLY A 19 11.97 -23.34 -8.95
CA GLY A 19 13.22 -22.79 -9.47
C GLY A 19 13.14 -22.30 -10.92
N GLU A 20 11.95 -22.31 -11.54
CA GLU A 20 11.74 -21.88 -12.91
C GLU A 20 10.90 -20.59 -12.97
N LEU A 21 11.28 -19.67 -13.85
CA LEU A 21 10.44 -18.52 -14.20
C LEU A 21 9.34 -19.00 -15.16
N ILE A 22 8.13 -19.16 -14.65
CA ILE A 22 6.95 -19.50 -15.44
C ILE A 22 6.36 -18.23 -16.00
N ILE A 23 6.27 -18.15 -17.33
CA ILE A 23 5.61 -17.06 -18.04
C ILE A 23 4.41 -17.64 -18.80
N GLY A 24 3.23 -17.12 -18.51
CA GLY A 24 1.98 -17.49 -19.18
C GLY A 24 1.35 -16.31 -19.91
N ALA A 25 0.45 -16.60 -20.84
CA ALA A 25 -0.36 -15.58 -21.51
C ALA A 25 -1.62 -15.27 -20.70
N ILE A 26 -2.02 -14.00 -20.64
CA ILE A 26 -3.33 -13.59 -20.12
C ILE A 26 -4.14 -13.02 -21.28
N THR A 27 -5.28 -13.62 -21.58
CA THR A 27 -6.13 -13.21 -22.71
C THR A 27 -7.42 -12.59 -22.21
N LEU A 28 -7.66 -11.32 -22.55
CA LEU A 28 -8.94 -10.65 -22.31
C LEU A 28 -9.72 -10.53 -23.62
N GLY A 29 -10.95 -11.04 -23.64
CA GLY A 29 -11.89 -10.91 -24.74
C GLY A 29 -12.41 -9.48 -24.90
N GLU A 30 -13.36 -9.29 -25.81
CA GLU A 30 -14.01 -8.00 -25.99
C GLU A 30 -15.03 -7.72 -24.88
N HIS A 31 -15.13 -6.45 -24.45
CA HIS A 31 -16.13 -6.02 -23.47
C HIS A 31 -16.05 -6.75 -22.13
N THR A 32 -14.87 -7.23 -21.75
CA THR A 32 -14.64 -7.87 -20.45
C THR A 32 -14.45 -6.84 -19.35
N CYS A 33 -14.82 -7.18 -18.12
CA CYS A 33 -14.47 -6.39 -16.94
C CYS A 33 -13.58 -7.21 -15.99
N VAL A 34 -12.50 -6.59 -15.53
CA VAL A 34 -11.68 -7.13 -14.43
C VAL A 34 -11.81 -6.17 -13.27
N GLY A 35 -12.46 -6.60 -12.20
CA GLY A 35 -12.70 -5.81 -11.02
C GLY A 35 -11.41 -5.54 -10.24
N SER A 36 -11.43 -4.46 -9.47
CA SER A 36 -10.30 -3.99 -8.69
C SER A 36 -9.79 -5.02 -7.69
N TYR A 37 -8.50 -4.97 -7.36
CA TYR A 37 -7.83 -5.96 -6.50
C TYR A 37 -7.91 -7.42 -6.97
N SER A 38 -8.36 -7.67 -8.20
CA SER A 38 -8.33 -9.02 -8.76
C SER A 38 -6.93 -9.43 -9.16
N ILE A 39 -6.68 -10.74 -9.13
CA ILE A 39 -5.44 -11.35 -9.60
C ILE A 39 -5.72 -12.32 -10.73
N LEU A 40 -4.92 -12.23 -11.79
CA LEU A 40 -4.93 -13.14 -12.92
C LEU A 40 -3.53 -13.75 -13.04
N GLU A 41 -3.44 -15.06 -12.82
CA GLU A 41 -2.19 -15.79 -13.10
C GLU A 41 -2.02 -16.03 -14.61
N GLY A 42 -0.86 -16.59 -15.00
CA GLY A 42 -0.58 -16.98 -16.37
C GLY A 42 -1.56 -18.02 -16.94
N ASN A 43 -1.60 -18.13 -18.27
CA ASN A 43 -2.45 -19.06 -19.02
C ASN A 43 -3.95 -18.89 -18.76
N THR A 44 -4.38 -17.70 -18.31
CA THR A 44 -5.78 -17.40 -18.04
C THR A 44 -6.46 -16.74 -19.22
N ARG A 45 -7.78 -16.93 -19.31
CA ARG A 45 -8.61 -16.32 -20.35
C ARG A 45 -9.92 -15.79 -19.79
N ILE A 46 -10.31 -14.60 -20.20
CA ILE A 46 -11.68 -14.09 -20.01
C ILE A 46 -12.32 -13.98 -21.39
N GLY A 47 -13.40 -14.75 -21.63
CA GLY A 47 -14.17 -14.70 -22.87
C GLY A 47 -14.94 -13.39 -23.02
N ASP A 48 -15.47 -13.12 -24.22
CA ASP A 48 -16.17 -11.85 -24.50
C ASP A 48 -17.32 -11.61 -23.52
N TYR A 49 -17.48 -10.37 -23.04
CA TYR A 49 -18.44 -10.00 -21.99
C TYR A 49 -18.27 -10.78 -20.66
N GLY A 50 -17.16 -11.48 -20.47
CA GLY A 50 -16.82 -12.12 -19.20
C GLY A 50 -16.40 -11.09 -18.16
N HIS A 51 -16.86 -11.28 -16.92
CA HIS A 51 -16.58 -10.39 -15.80
C HIS A 51 -15.93 -11.17 -14.67
N LEU A 52 -14.80 -10.67 -14.19
CA LEU A 52 -14.18 -11.10 -12.94
C LEU A 52 -14.45 -10.01 -11.91
N ASP A 53 -15.21 -10.32 -10.87
CA ASP A 53 -15.53 -9.38 -9.80
C ASP A 53 -14.28 -8.96 -9.01
N ALA A 54 -14.34 -7.80 -8.38
CA ALA A 54 -13.28 -7.31 -7.51
C ALA A 54 -12.91 -8.29 -6.37
N GLN A 55 -11.66 -8.21 -5.90
CA GLN A 55 -11.10 -9.10 -4.88
C GLN A 55 -11.22 -10.59 -5.25
N SER A 56 -11.04 -10.94 -6.52
CA SER A 56 -11.15 -12.32 -7.02
C SER A 56 -9.84 -12.85 -7.62
N ALA A 57 -9.68 -14.17 -7.64
CA ALA A 57 -8.46 -14.81 -8.15
C ALA A 57 -8.75 -15.80 -9.27
N LEU A 58 -8.26 -15.48 -10.47
CA LEU A 58 -8.27 -16.38 -11.61
C LEU A 58 -6.92 -17.13 -11.66
N SER A 59 -6.93 -18.39 -11.22
CA SER A 59 -5.72 -19.22 -11.11
C SER A 59 -5.20 -19.68 -12.48
N ASP A 60 -3.95 -20.13 -12.51
CA ASP A 60 -3.29 -20.58 -13.73
C ASP A 60 -4.13 -21.60 -14.52
N GLY A 61 -4.29 -21.37 -15.83
CA GLY A 61 -5.07 -22.22 -16.72
C GLY A 61 -6.60 -22.06 -16.63
N MET A 62 -7.12 -21.23 -15.72
CA MET A 62 -8.57 -20.98 -15.64
C MET A 62 -9.07 -20.09 -16.78
N ALA A 63 -10.31 -20.35 -17.20
CA ALA A 63 -10.97 -19.55 -18.22
C ALA A 63 -12.41 -19.20 -17.81
N ILE A 64 -12.74 -17.91 -17.87
CA ILE A 64 -14.11 -17.41 -17.73
C ILE A 64 -14.79 -17.52 -19.11
N PRO A 65 -15.90 -18.27 -19.24
CA PRO A 65 -16.65 -18.32 -20.49
C PRO A 65 -17.26 -16.96 -20.86
N ALA A 66 -17.61 -16.78 -22.12
CA ALA A 66 -18.25 -15.55 -22.59
C ALA A 66 -19.58 -15.28 -21.86
N GLY A 67 -19.83 -14.02 -21.49
CA GLY A 67 -21.07 -13.59 -20.83
C GLY A 67 -21.31 -14.21 -19.45
N ARG A 68 -20.26 -14.56 -18.69
CA ARG A 68 -20.35 -15.09 -17.32
C ARG A 68 -19.70 -14.13 -16.33
N ASN A 69 -20.26 -14.08 -15.13
CA ASN A 69 -19.69 -13.40 -13.97
C ASN A 69 -19.02 -14.43 -13.08
N TRP A 70 -17.78 -14.15 -12.67
CA TRP A 70 -17.04 -14.98 -11.73
C TRP A 70 -16.57 -14.13 -10.56
N SER A 71 -16.63 -14.67 -9.34
CA SER A 71 -16.20 -13.98 -8.12
C SER A 71 -15.53 -14.93 -7.14
N GLY A 72 -14.67 -14.39 -6.28
CA GLY A 72 -14.07 -15.10 -5.16
C GLY A 72 -12.61 -15.49 -5.40
N SER A 73 -11.99 -16.04 -4.36
CA SER A 73 -10.67 -16.66 -4.39
C SER A 73 -10.85 -18.11 -3.90
N PRO A 74 -10.71 -19.13 -4.78
CA PRO A 74 -10.60 -19.01 -6.23
C PRO A 74 -11.90 -18.47 -6.87
N ALA A 75 -11.79 -17.86 -8.05
CA ALA A 75 -12.95 -17.34 -8.75
C ALA A 75 -13.88 -18.49 -9.17
N GLY A 76 -15.16 -18.36 -8.82
CA GLY A 76 -16.22 -19.29 -9.18
C GLY A 76 -17.35 -18.59 -9.92
N ASP A 77 -18.09 -19.34 -10.72
CA ASP A 77 -19.20 -18.83 -11.52
C ASP A 77 -20.39 -18.37 -10.65
N THR A 78 -20.75 -17.10 -10.75
CA THR A 78 -21.87 -16.48 -10.02
C THR A 78 -23.12 -16.29 -10.88
N GLY A 79 -23.06 -16.63 -12.16
CA GLY A 79 -24.21 -16.55 -13.06
C GLY A 79 -23.91 -15.87 -14.40
N PRO A 80 -24.94 -15.72 -15.25
CA PRO A 80 -24.80 -15.00 -16.51
C PRO A 80 -24.63 -13.50 -16.27
N PHE A 81 -23.78 -12.86 -17.08
CA PHE A 81 -23.69 -11.41 -17.15
C PHE A 81 -24.92 -10.84 -17.85
N ASP A 82 -25.58 -9.86 -17.24
CA ASP A 82 -26.64 -9.11 -17.89
C ASP A 82 -26.03 -8.05 -18.81
N MET A 83 -26.01 -8.34 -20.12
CA MET A 83 -25.50 -7.42 -21.14
C MET A 83 -26.33 -6.13 -21.28
N THR A 84 -27.52 -6.07 -20.68
CA THR A 84 -28.40 -4.89 -20.70
C THR A 84 -28.24 -4.00 -19.46
N SER A 85 -27.43 -4.44 -18.48
CA SER A 85 -27.20 -3.72 -17.23
C SER A 85 -26.62 -2.32 -17.44
N ASN A 86 -25.78 -2.15 -18.47
CA ASN A 86 -25.18 -0.87 -18.82
C ASN A 86 -25.79 -0.30 -20.11
N PRO A 87 -26.03 1.03 -20.18
CA PRO A 87 -26.38 1.67 -21.43
C PRO A 87 -25.29 1.45 -22.50
N PRO A 88 -25.65 1.49 -23.81
CA PRO A 88 -24.67 1.39 -24.87
C PRO A 88 -23.55 2.42 -24.71
N ARG A 89 -22.30 1.99 -24.99
CA ARG A 89 -21.14 2.87 -24.93
C ARG A 89 -21.34 4.09 -25.83
N PRO A 90 -21.20 5.32 -25.31
CA PRO A 90 -21.31 6.51 -26.14
C PRO A 90 -20.23 6.52 -27.25
N PRO A 91 -20.59 6.88 -28.50
CA PRO A 91 -19.61 7.02 -29.57
C PRO A 91 -18.68 8.20 -29.29
N VAL A 92 -17.39 8.03 -29.59
CA VAL A 92 -16.36 9.05 -29.31
C VAL A 92 -15.64 9.43 -30.60
N SER A 93 -15.49 10.73 -30.84
CA SER A 93 -14.78 11.23 -32.01
C SER A 93 -13.26 11.05 -31.87
N ARG A 94 -12.57 10.88 -32.99
CA ARG A 94 -11.09 10.81 -33.00
C ARG A 94 -10.44 12.07 -32.43
N LEU A 95 -11.08 13.22 -32.62
CA LEU A 95 -10.63 14.49 -32.05
C LEU A 95 -10.68 14.45 -30.52
N ARG A 96 -11.75 13.89 -29.94
CA ARG A 96 -11.87 13.74 -28.48
C ARG A 96 -10.80 12.80 -27.92
N LEU A 97 -10.59 11.63 -28.54
CA LEU A 97 -9.54 10.69 -28.12
C LEU A 97 -8.14 11.32 -28.20
N SER A 98 -7.85 12.07 -29.26
CA SER A 98 -6.57 12.76 -29.41
C SER A 98 -6.39 13.85 -28.35
N GLY A 99 -7.45 14.61 -28.08
CA GLY A 99 -7.45 15.63 -27.02
C GLY A 99 -7.28 15.04 -25.62
N GLU A 100 -7.90 13.89 -25.34
CA GLU A 100 -7.72 13.14 -24.09
C GLU A 100 -6.30 12.59 -23.95
N ALA A 101 -5.72 12.02 -25.00
CA ALA A 101 -4.34 11.54 -24.99
C ALA A 101 -3.36 12.69 -24.67
N VAL A 102 -3.52 13.84 -25.32
CA VAL A 102 -2.74 15.05 -25.03
C VAL A 102 -2.96 15.48 -23.58
N TYR A 103 -4.21 15.53 -23.11
CA TYR A 103 -4.55 15.88 -21.73
C TYR A 103 -3.88 14.95 -20.71
N PHE A 104 -3.90 13.63 -20.93
CA PHE A 104 -3.28 12.66 -20.03
C PHE A 104 -1.75 12.76 -20.02
N VAL A 105 -1.12 12.98 -21.19
CA VAL A 105 0.34 13.20 -21.27
C VAL A 105 0.72 14.47 -20.52
N PHE A 106 0.05 15.60 -20.79
CA PHE A 106 0.32 16.84 -20.08
C PHE A 106 -0.02 16.76 -18.60
N GLY A 107 -1.09 16.05 -18.23
CA GLY A 107 -1.47 15.79 -16.85
C GLY A 107 -0.39 15.01 -16.10
N ALA A 108 0.12 13.92 -16.67
CA ALA A 108 1.19 13.13 -16.07
C ALA A 108 2.51 13.93 -15.92
N LEU A 109 2.87 14.73 -16.94
CA LEU A 109 4.03 15.63 -16.87
C LEU A 109 3.82 16.74 -15.82
N LEU A 110 2.61 17.31 -15.75
CA LEU A 110 2.24 18.31 -14.76
C LEU A 110 2.39 17.75 -13.36
N ILE A 111 1.84 16.55 -13.09
CA ILE A 111 1.92 15.90 -11.78
C ILE A 111 3.37 15.67 -11.37
N THR A 112 4.18 15.11 -12.27
CA THR A 112 5.62 14.89 -12.02
C THR A 112 6.33 16.20 -11.66
N THR A 113 6.07 17.26 -12.42
CA THR A 113 6.66 18.58 -12.18
C THR A 113 6.16 19.18 -10.85
N LEU A 114 4.85 19.07 -10.60
CA LEU A 114 4.17 19.66 -9.47
C LEU A 114 4.68 19.11 -8.14
N PHE A 115 4.87 17.80 -8.03
CA PHE A 115 5.38 17.17 -6.81
C PHE A 115 6.90 17.34 -6.65
N PHE A 116 7.60 17.79 -7.69
CA PHE A 116 8.99 18.23 -7.60
C PHE A 116 9.11 19.68 -7.11
N LEU A 117 8.13 20.55 -7.37
CA LEU A 117 8.21 21.98 -6.99
C LEU A 117 8.46 22.24 -5.49
N PRO A 118 7.85 21.52 -4.53
CA PRO A 118 8.09 21.70 -3.09
C PRO A 118 9.55 21.48 -2.65
N VAL A 119 10.38 20.85 -3.49
CA VAL A 119 11.82 20.70 -3.23
C VAL A 119 12.53 22.06 -3.24
N PHE A 120 12.17 22.98 -4.14
CA PHE A 120 12.82 24.29 -4.23
C PHE A 120 12.72 25.15 -2.97
N PRO A 121 11.53 25.43 -2.38
CA PRO A 121 11.46 26.22 -1.14
C PRO A 121 12.18 25.53 0.02
N SER A 122 12.29 24.20 0.01
CA SER A 122 13.04 23.44 0.99
C SER A 122 14.55 23.70 0.86
N PHE A 123 15.08 23.67 -0.37
CA PHE A 123 16.48 24.01 -0.66
C PHE A 123 16.78 25.47 -0.35
N MET A 124 15.90 26.39 -0.76
CA MET A 124 16.04 27.83 -0.45
C MET A 124 16.06 28.09 1.07
N LEU A 125 15.28 27.33 1.85
CA LEU A 125 15.33 27.44 3.30
C LEU A 125 16.68 26.95 3.85
N ILE A 126 17.22 25.85 3.33
CA ILE A 126 18.55 25.37 3.71
C ILE A 126 19.62 26.42 3.35
N ASP A 127 19.58 26.97 2.13
CA ASP A 127 20.50 28.04 1.70
C ASP A 127 20.42 29.27 2.63
N TRP A 128 19.21 29.66 3.01
CA TRP A 128 18.98 30.79 3.92
C TRP A 128 19.47 30.52 5.35
N LEU A 129 19.40 29.27 5.80
CA LEU A 129 19.92 28.81 7.11
C LEU A 129 21.45 28.64 7.10
N ASP A 130 22.02 28.22 5.95
CA ASP A 130 23.45 27.98 5.74
C ASP A 130 24.23 29.22 5.27
N ASP A 131 23.63 30.40 5.39
CA ASP A 131 24.25 31.67 5.03
C ASP A 131 25.56 31.88 5.81
N ALA A 132 26.69 31.77 5.11
CA ALA A 132 28.03 31.82 5.67
C ALA A 132 28.34 33.16 6.37
N ASP A 133 27.72 34.25 5.92
CA ASP A 133 27.88 35.57 6.52
C ASP A 133 27.17 35.67 7.88
N ARG A 134 26.08 34.93 8.06
CA ARG A 134 25.31 34.90 9.32
C ARG A 134 25.85 33.86 10.30
N SER A 135 26.40 32.77 9.79
CA SER A 135 26.75 31.58 10.55
C SER A 135 28.17 31.07 10.27
N PRO A 136 29.23 31.89 10.42
CA PRO A 136 30.61 31.48 10.09
C PRO A 136 31.11 30.32 10.97
N TRP A 137 30.60 30.19 12.20
CA TRP A 137 30.93 29.10 13.13
C TRP A 137 30.41 27.72 12.70
N LEU A 138 29.48 27.68 11.74
CA LEU A 138 28.92 26.44 11.18
C LEU A 138 29.68 25.98 9.91
N GLN A 139 30.73 26.68 9.51
CA GLN A 139 31.56 26.29 8.38
C GLN A 139 32.66 25.34 8.84
N SER A 140 32.69 24.13 8.28
CA SER A 140 33.63 23.07 8.63
C SER A 140 33.89 22.19 7.42
N SER A 141 35.13 21.71 7.28
CA SER A 141 35.55 20.77 6.23
C SER A 141 35.34 19.30 6.63
N ASN A 142 34.80 19.03 7.82
CA ASN A 142 34.55 17.67 8.29
C ASN A 142 33.24 17.14 7.70
N GLU A 143 33.32 16.10 6.89
CA GLU A 143 32.19 15.45 6.21
C GLU A 143 31.09 14.99 7.19
N ALA A 144 31.45 14.39 8.34
CA ALA A 144 30.48 13.93 9.33
C ALA A 144 29.73 15.10 9.99
N PHE A 145 30.42 16.22 10.20
CA PHE A 145 29.80 17.44 10.71
C PHE A 145 28.86 18.06 9.67
N GLN A 146 29.26 18.09 8.40
CA GLN A 146 28.43 18.60 7.31
C GLN A 146 27.14 17.78 7.15
N LEU A 147 27.24 16.46 7.12
CA LEU A 147 26.05 15.59 7.04
C LEU A 147 25.10 15.80 8.22
N THR A 148 25.64 15.91 9.45
CA THR A 148 24.82 16.16 10.65
C THR A 148 24.16 17.53 10.60
N LYS A 149 24.90 18.56 10.20
CA LYS A 149 24.41 19.93 10.03
C LYS A 149 23.27 19.98 9.00
N TYR A 150 23.49 19.42 7.80
CA TYR A 150 22.48 19.40 6.75
C TYR A 150 21.27 18.56 7.13
N PHE A 151 21.43 17.46 7.88
CA PHE A 151 20.29 16.73 8.43
C PHE A 151 19.44 17.59 9.38
N ILE A 152 20.08 18.31 10.32
CA ILE A 152 19.37 19.20 11.26
C ILE A 152 18.63 20.32 10.52
N MET A 153 19.26 20.93 9.50
CA MET A 153 18.63 21.96 8.66
C MET A 153 17.57 21.39 7.71
N ALA A 154 17.73 20.14 7.27
CA ALA A 154 16.78 19.45 6.41
C ALA A 154 15.50 19.06 7.16
N CYS A 155 15.50 18.93 8.49
CA CYS A 155 14.28 18.68 9.27
C CYS A 155 13.21 19.77 9.09
N PRO A 156 13.47 21.07 9.36
CA PRO A 156 12.48 22.12 9.09
C PRO A 156 12.19 22.28 7.60
N ALA A 157 13.19 22.07 6.72
CA ALA A 157 12.99 22.11 5.27
C ALA A 157 12.03 21.02 4.78
N ALA A 158 12.19 19.79 5.26
CA ALA A 158 11.29 18.68 4.98
C ALA A 158 9.87 18.96 5.51
N ALA A 159 9.74 19.53 6.71
CA ALA A 159 8.43 19.94 7.23
C ALA A 159 7.75 20.98 6.31
N VAL A 160 8.51 21.94 5.78
CA VAL A 160 8.02 22.89 4.77
C VAL A 160 7.64 22.18 3.48
N MET A 161 8.47 21.26 2.97
CA MET A 161 8.18 20.44 1.79
C MET A 161 6.84 19.72 1.92
N ILE A 162 6.64 19.03 3.05
CA ILE A 162 5.44 18.26 3.36
C ILE A 162 4.21 19.16 3.42
N LEU A 163 4.31 20.28 4.14
CA LEU A 163 3.21 21.24 4.25
C LEU A 163 2.85 21.86 2.89
N CYS A 164 3.85 22.30 2.13
CA CYS A 164 3.65 22.84 0.79
C CYS A 164 3.01 21.80 -0.14
N THR A 165 3.48 20.55 -0.11
CA THR A 165 2.93 19.45 -0.90
C THR A 165 1.47 19.18 -0.53
N ALA A 166 1.16 19.12 0.77
CA ALA A 166 -0.19 18.90 1.26
C ALA A 166 -1.14 20.04 0.85
N LEU A 167 -0.73 21.29 1.04
CA LEU A 167 -1.53 22.47 0.67
C LEU A 167 -1.71 22.59 -0.85
N LEU A 168 -0.68 22.28 -1.63
CA LEU A 168 -0.73 22.28 -3.08
C LEU A 168 -1.70 21.22 -3.60
N SER A 169 -1.60 19.99 -3.10
CA SER A 169 -2.54 18.90 -3.43
C SER A 169 -3.99 19.28 -3.08
N ALA A 170 -4.22 19.80 -1.87
CA ALA A 170 -5.55 20.25 -1.46
C ALA A 170 -6.06 21.42 -2.33
N GLY A 171 -5.22 22.42 -2.59
CA GLY A 171 -5.56 23.57 -3.42
C GLY A 171 -5.94 23.15 -4.84
N ILE A 172 -5.22 22.18 -5.42
CA ILE A 172 -5.52 21.67 -6.76
C ILE A 172 -6.79 20.83 -6.76
N ARG A 173 -6.98 19.96 -5.76
CA ARG A 173 -8.23 19.23 -5.58
C ARG A 173 -9.40 20.21 -5.59
N TRP A 174 -9.40 21.21 -4.71
CA TRP A 174 -10.52 22.16 -4.60
C TRP A 174 -10.65 23.12 -5.79
N GLY A 175 -9.54 23.43 -6.46
CA GLY A 175 -9.52 24.33 -7.63
C GLY A 175 -9.98 23.66 -8.93
N LEU A 176 -9.58 22.42 -9.19
CA LEU A 176 -9.86 21.73 -10.46
C LEU A 176 -11.11 20.86 -10.44
N LEU A 177 -11.56 20.41 -9.26
CA LEU A 177 -12.70 19.50 -9.13
C LEU A 177 -13.85 20.17 -8.34
N PRO A 178 -15.02 20.42 -8.96
CA PRO A 178 -16.22 20.71 -8.18
C PRO A 178 -16.59 19.47 -7.36
N ARG A 179 -17.36 19.63 -6.29
CA ARG A 179 -17.84 18.48 -5.50
C ARG A 179 -18.53 17.47 -6.42
N LEU A 180 -17.98 16.25 -6.47
CA LEU A 180 -18.56 15.18 -7.27
C LEU A 180 -19.90 14.77 -6.65
N GLN A 181 -20.92 14.65 -7.49
CA GLN A 181 -22.21 14.08 -7.10
C GLN A 181 -22.21 12.58 -7.40
N PRO A 182 -23.05 11.77 -6.75
CA PRO A 182 -23.28 10.38 -7.13
C PRO A 182 -23.91 10.27 -8.52
N GLY A 183 -23.57 9.23 -9.27
CA GLY A 183 -24.12 9.01 -10.61
C GLY A 183 -23.19 8.21 -11.53
N THR A 184 -23.52 8.26 -12.82
CA THR A 184 -22.85 7.50 -13.88
C THR A 184 -22.48 8.43 -15.03
N TRP A 185 -21.21 8.42 -15.43
CA TRP A 185 -20.68 9.26 -16.51
C TRP A 185 -19.93 8.41 -17.54
N PRO A 186 -19.91 8.83 -18.82
CA PRO A 186 -19.04 8.20 -19.81
C PRO A 186 -17.56 8.34 -19.41
N VAL A 187 -16.75 7.31 -19.66
CA VAL A 187 -15.29 7.37 -19.41
C VAL A 187 -14.58 8.41 -20.27
N HIS A 188 -15.15 8.79 -21.42
CA HIS A 188 -14.62 9.84 -22.29
C HIS A 188 -15.23 11.22 -22.00
N SER A 189 -15.67 11.45 -20.75
CA SER A 189 -16.26 12.72 -20.32
C SER A 189 -15.22 13.63 -19.64
N ASN A 190 -15.52 14.93 -19.57
CA ASN A 190 -14.72 15.87 -18.80
C ASN A 190 -14.72 15.56 -17.30
N VAL A 191 -15.78 14.91 -16.79
CA VAL A 191 -15.88 14.48 -15.39
C VAL A 191 -14.83 13.40 -15.13
N TYR A 192 -14.74 12.40 -16.00
CA TYR A 192 -13.70 11.37 -15.93
C TYR A 192 -12.29 11.96 -16.00
N CYS A 193 -12.00 12.85 -16.96
CA CYS A 193 -10.68 13.47 -17.10
C CYS A 193 -10.24 14.22 -15.83
N ARG A 194 -11.16 14.99 -15.23
CA ARG A 194 -10.89 15.72 -13.98
C ARG A 194 -10.69 14.77 -12.80
N LYS A 195 -11.51 13.72 -12.69
CA LYS A 195 -11.38 12.68 -11.67
C LYS A 195 -10.02 12.00 -11.80
N TRP A 196 -9.64 11.58 -13.01
CA TRP A 196 -8.36 10.93 -13.29
C TRP A 196 -7.18 11.80 -12.82
N LEU A 197 -7.18 13.09 -13.17
CA LEU A 197 -6.10 14.00 -12.76
C LEU A 197 -6.02 14.13 -11.23
N VAL A 198 -7.16 14.26 -10.55
CA VAL A 198 -7.19 14.31 -9.08
C VAL A 198 -6.74 12.99 -8.45
N ASN A 199 -7.16 11.85 -9.01
CA ASN A 199 -6.74 10.55 -8.52
C ASN A 199 -5.22 10.40 -8.64
N GLN A 200 -4.63 10.80 -9.76
CA GLN A 200 -3.18 10.78 -9.94
C GLN A 200 -2.44 11.73 -8.99
N ILE A 201 -3.01 12.90 -8.67
CA ILE A 201 -2.48 13.80 -7.63
C ILE A 201 -2.56 13.13 -6.27
N GLN A 202 -3.68 12.47 -5.95
CA GLN A 202 -3.87 11.80 -4.68
C GLN A 202 -2.92 10.61 -4.52
N GLU A 203 -2.75 9.78 -5.55
CA GLU A 203 -1.76 8.69 -5.63
C GLU A 203 -0.33 9.21 -5.51
N SER A 204 0.03 10.28 -6.23
CA SER A 204 1.36 10.90 -6.12
C SER A 204 1.59 11.50 -4.73
N SER A 205 0.54 12.08 -4.13
CA SER A 205 0.58 12.59 -2.76
C SER A 205 0.72 11.45 -1.74
N LEU A 206 0.10 10.29 -1.96
CA LEU A 206 0.29 9.08 -1.16
C LEU A 206 1.76 8.64 -1.21
N HIS A 207 2.39 8.65 -2.38
CA HIS A 207 3.80 8.28 -2.50
C HIS A 207 4.75 9.22 -1.76
N VAL A 208 4.57 10.54 -1.88
CA VAL A 208 5.43 11.53 -1.20
C VAL A 208 5.08 11.64 0.29
N LEU A 209 3.80 11.67 0.63
CA LEU A 209 3.30 11.83 1.99
C LEU A 209 2.98 10.49 2.66
N HIS A 210 3.56 9.37 2.20
CA HIS A 210 3.29 8.02 2.75
C HIS A 210 3.43 7.98 4.27
N GLY A 211 4.43 8.70 4.80
CA GLY A 211 4.64 8.81 6.25
C GLY A 211 3.51 9.45 7.04
N VAL A 212 2.63 10.25 6.40
CA VAL A 212 1.45 10.89 7.01
C VAL A 212 0.32 9.89 7.23
N TYR A 213 0.25 8.84 6.40
CA TYR A 213 -0.70 7.75 6.57
C TYR A 213 -0.33 6.91 7.80
N ALA A 214 -1.32 6.29 8.43
CA ALA A 214 -1.16 5.59 9.71
C ALA A 214 -0.69 6.49 10.88
N THR A 215 -1.04 7.77 10.86
CA THR A 215 -0.74 8.73 11.94
C THR A 215 -1.99 9.43 12.46
N VAL A 216 -1.88 10.11 13.60
CA VAL A 216 -2.92 10.98 14.15
C VAL A 216 -3.28 12.15 13.21
N PHE A 217 -2.44 12.44 12.21
CA PHE A 217 -2.67 13.50 11.23
C PHE A 217 -3.52 13.05 10.04
N ALA A 218 -3.59 11.75 9.75
CA ALA A 218 -4.33 11.21 8.60
C ALA A 218 -5.81 11.66 8.58
N PRO A 219 -6.58 11.64 9.69
CA PRO A 219 -7.96 12.14 9.69
C PRO A 219 -8.09 13.63 9.29
N VAL A 220 -7.13 14.47 9.68
CA VAL A 220 -7.11 15.90 9.30
C VAL A 220 -6.84 16.03 7.81
N TRP A 221 -5.88 15.25 7.30
CA TRP A 221 -5.55 15.20 5.89
C TRP A 221 -6.75 14.79 5.02
N TYR A 222 -7.45 13.72 5.35
CA TYR A 222 -8.64 13.29 4.61
C TYR A 222 -9.79 14.32 4.69
N ARG A 223 -9.97 15.01 5.83
CA ARG A 223 -10.93 16.12 5.93
C ARG A 223 -10.55 17.30 5.03
N LEU A 224 -9.26 17.63 4.94
CA LEU A 224 -8.77 18.67 4.04
C LEU A 224 -9.08 18.33 2.57
N LEU A 225 -9.05 17.05 2.19
CA LEU A 225 -9.40 16.58 0.86
C LEU A 225 -10.91 16.52 0.57
N GLY A 226 -11.76 16.66 1.59
CA GLY A 226 -13.22 16.71 1.46
C GLY A 226 -13.99 15.56 2.11
N ALA A 227 -13.30 14.55 2.65
CA ALA A 227 -13.95 13.43 3.32
C ALA A 227 -14.55 13.82 4.68
N LYS A 228 -15.65 13.17 5.05
CA LYS A 228 -16.28 13.33 6.36
C LYS A 228 -15.70 12.31 7.32
N VAL A 229 -14.72 12.72 8.13
CA VAL A 229 -14.05 11.82 9.08
C VAL A 229 -14.39 12.18 10.52
N GLY A 230 -14.96 11.21 11.22
CA GLY A 230 -15.36 11.27 12.62
C GLY A 230 -14.20 11.43 13.61
N ARG A 231 -14.56 11.57 14.89
CA ARG A 231 -13.60 11.71 16.00
C ARG A 231 -12.92 10.37 16.27
N ASP A 232 -11.62 10.44 16.55
CA ASP A 232 -10.79 9.27 16.90
C ASP A 232 -10.83 8.12 15.87
N ALA A 233 -11.21 8.43 14.63
CA ALA A 233 -11.01 7.54 13.49
C ALA A 233 -9.51 7.35 13.25
N GLU A 234 -9.08 6.12 13.03
CA GLU A 234 -7.72 5.78 12.64
C GLU A 234 -7.74 5.33 11.19
N ILE A 235 -6.87 5.91 10.38
CA ILE A 235 -6.76 5.62 8.96
C ILE A 235 -5.30 5.32 8.70
N SER A 236 -5.01 4.08 8.34
CA SER A 236 -3.72 3.72 7.78
C SER A 236 -3.68 4.13 6.31
N THR A 237 -3.62 3.18 5.38
CA THR A 237 -3.58 3.48 3.94
C THR A 237 -4.89 3.09 3.27
N ALA A 238 -5.71 4.09 2.91
CA ALA A 238 -6.93 3.88 2.12
C ALA A 238 -6.71 4.33 0.66
N LEU A 239 -6.89 3.39 -0.26
CA LEU A 239 -6.73 3.52 -1.71
C LEU A 239 -8.10 3.62 -2.40
N GLY A 240 -8.15 4.14 -3.63
CA GLY A 240 -9.40 4.24 -4.41
C GLY A 240 -10.42 5.24 -3.85
N VAL A 241 -10.04 6.06 -2.88
CA VAL A 241 -10.96 6.95 -2.17
C VAL A 241 -11.41 8.10 -3.07
N VAL A 242 -12.73 8.30 -3.17
CA VAL A 242 -13.35 9.54 -3.66
C VAL A 242 -13.72 10.42 -2.45
N PRO A 243 -12.91 11.44 -2.07
CA PRO A 243 -13.06 12.09 -0.77
C PRO A 243 -14.45 12.68 -0.52
N ASP A 244 -15.07 13.34 -1.51
CA ASP A 244 -16.41 13.95 -1.37
C ASP A 244 -17.52 12.96 -1.02
N MET A 245 -17.31 11.69 -1.34
CA MET A 245 -18.27 10.61 -1.23
C MET A 245 -17.96 9.66 -0.06
N LEU A 246 -16.87 9.91 0.66
CA LEU A 246 -16.45 9.07 1.78
C LEU A 246 -16.91 9.67 3.12
N THR A 247 -17.62 8.85 3.90
CA THR A 247 -17.94 9.13 5.30
C THR A 247 -17.39 8.04 6.20
N LEU A 248 -16.55 8.43 7.14
CA LEU A 248 -16.01 7.57 8.21
C LEU A 248 -16.58 8.06 9.54
N GLY A 249 -17.30 7.19 10.24
CA GLY A 249 -17.88 7.46 11.55
C GLY A 249 -16.83 7.57 12.65
N ASP A 250 -17.29 7.93 13.85
CA ASP A 250 -16.43 8.04 15.03
C ASP A 250 -15.81 6.68 15.39
N GLU A 251 -14.57 6.71 15.86
CA GLU A 251 -13.83 5.54 16.35
C GLU A 251 -13.66 4.41 15.31
N THR A 252 -13.86 4.69 14.02
CA THR A 252 -13.59 3.75 12.92
C THR A 252 -12.10 3.42 12.81
N PHE A 253 -11.79 2.27 12.23
CA PHE A 253 -10.41 1.85 11.97
C PHE A 253 -10.31 1.30 10.54
N ILE A 254 -9.55 2.00 9.70
CA ILE A 254 -9.23 1.58 8.34
C ILE A 254 -7.77 1.16 8.32
N ALA A 255 -7.52 -0.11 8.04
CA ALA A 255 -6.19 -0.70 8.12
C ALA A 255 -5.40 -0.54 6.80
N ASP A 256 -4.31 -1.29 6.61
CA ASP A 256 -3.37 -1.05 5.50
C ASP A 256 -3.91 -1.49 4.15
N ALA A 257 -3.63 -0.69 3.11
CA ALA A 257 -3.98 -1.00 1.74
C ALA A 257 -5.46 -1.39 1.55
N VAL A 258 -6.39 -0.75 2.25
CA VAL A 258 -7.82 -0.95 2.04
C VAL A 258 -8.24 -0.22 0.77
N LEU A 259 -8.88 -0.92 -0.17
CA LEU A 259 -9.51 -0.25 -1.31
C LEU A 259 -10.93 0.15 -0.90
N LEU A 260 -11.15 1.47 -0.79
CA LEU A 260 -12.29 2.02 -0.07
C LEU A 260 -13.11 2.96 -0.96
N GLY A 261 -14.27 2.47 -1.40
CA GLY A 261 -15.21 3.24 -2.21
C GLY A 261 -14.73 3.43 -3.65
N ASP A 262 -14.07 2.40 -4.19
CA ASP A 262 -13.52 2.40 -5.54
C ASP A 262 -14.61 2.52 -6.60
N GLU A 263 -14.38 3.36 -7.62
CA GLU A 263 -15.35 3.53 -8.69
C GLU A 263 -15.53 2.26 -9.55
N GLN A 264 -16.76 2.04 -10.00
CA GLN A 264 -17.05 0.96 -10.95
C GLN A 264 -16.87 1.47 -12.37
N ILE A 265 -15.93 0.88 -13.12
CA ILE A 265 -15.75 1.15 -14.55
C ILE A 265 -16.15 -0.08 -15.34
N ASP A 266 -17.26 0.02 -16.08
CA ASP A 266 -17.77 -1.07 -16.91
C ASP A 266 -18.51 -0.52 -18.14
N GLY A 267 -18.42 -1.21 -19.28
CA GLY A 267 -19.14 -0.84 -20.50
C GLY A 267 -18.73 0.50 -21.13
N GLY A 268 -17.72 1.19 -20.63
CA GLY A 268 -17.38 2.58 -21.01
C GLY A 268 -18.09 3.64 -20.16
N TRP A 269 -18.64 3.22 -19.01
CA TRP A 269 -19.23 4.08 -18.00
C TRP A 269 -18.44 3.98 -16.71
N MET A 270 -18.34 5.10 -16.00
CA MET A 270 -17.81 5.22 -14.65
C MET A 270 -18.98 5.54 -13.73
N THR A 271 -19.25 4.66 -12.77
CA THR A 271 -20.27 4.84 -11.73
C THR A 271 -19.58 5.09 -10.40
N MET A 272 -20.09 6.07 -9.65
CA MET A 272 -19.60 6.42 -8.33
C MET A 272 -20.77 6.62 -7.37
N GLN A 273 -20.69 5.99 -6.20
CA GLN A 273 -21.69 6.08 -5.13
C GLN A 273 -21.05 6.41 -3.78
N PRO A 274 -21.77 7.12 -2.88
CA PRO A 274 -21.31 7.40 -1.53
C PRO A 274 -21.01 6.14 -0.73
N THR A 275 -19.86 6.12 -0.06
CA THR A 275 -19.44 5.03 0.83
C THR A 275 -19.44 5.52 2.27
N VAL A 276 -20.11 4.76 3.15
CA VAL A 276 -20.26 5.10 4.57
C VAL A 276 -19.75 3.96 5.42
N ILE A 277 -18.75 4.25 6.26
CA ILE A 277 -18.28 3.34 7.30
C ILE A 277 -18.78 3.85 8.64
N SER A 278 -19.72 3.14 9.25
CA SER A 278 -20.36 3.60 10.49
C SER A 278 -19.45 3.46 11.71
N ARG A 279 -19.90 4.02 12.83
CA ARG A 279 -19.14 4.13 14.07
C ARG A 279 -18.58 2.78 14.54
N ARG A 280 -17.32 2.77 15.02
CA ARG A 280 -16.60 1.59 15.54
C ARG A 280 -16.45 0.42 14.58
N SER A 281 -16.69 0.62 13.29
CA SER A 281 -16.46 -0.43 12.30
C SER A 281 -14.99 -0.49 11.90
N PHE A 282 -14.54 -1.70 11.61
CA PHE A 282 -13.15 -2.05 11.35
C PHE A 282 -13.04 -2.65 9.95
N VAL A 283 -12.11 -2.15 9.15
CA VAL A 283 -11.81 -2.68 7.81
C VAL A 283 -10.35 -3.11 7.79
N GLY A 284 -10.10 -4.42 7.69
CA GLY A 284 -8.79 -5.04 7.80
C GLY A 284 -7.90 -4.91 6.57
N ASN A 285 -6.62 -5.28 6.72
CA ASN A 285 -5.61 -5.05 5.68
C ASN A 285 -6.01 -5.67 4.34
N CYS A 286 -5.78 -4.95 3.24
CA CYS A 286 -6.08 -5.39 1.87
C CYS A 286 -7.56 -5.74 1.62
N ALA A 287 -8.49 -5.32 2.48
CA ALA A 287 -9.92 -5.51 2.24
C ALA A 287 -10.43 -4.62 1.10
N TYR A 288 -11.51 -5.09 0.47
CA TYR A 288 -12.19 -4.40 -0.63
C TYR A 288 -13.60 -3.96 -0.20
N ILE A 289 -13.83 -2.66 -0.21
CA ILE A 289 -15.13 -2.03 0.04
C ILE A 289 -15.57 -1.33 -1.26
N ALA A 290 -16.61 -1.88 -1.90
CA ALA A 290 -17.18 -1.28 -3.12
C ALA A 290 -17.79 0.10 -2.84
N ASP A 291 -17.88 0.95 -3.86
CA ASP A 291 -18.68 2.17 -3.77
C ASP A 291 -20.16 1.86 -3.44
N GLY A 292 -20.85 2.79 -2.80
CA GLY A 292 -22.24 2.58 -2.36
C GLY A 292 -22.39 1.70 -1.12
N THR A 293 -21.29 1.14 -0.60
CA THR A 293 -21.32 0.33 0.63
C THR A 293 -21.66 1.20 1.83
N ILE A 294 -22.62 0.76 2.62
CA ILE A 294 -22.95 1.32 3.94
C ILE A 294 -22.62 0.24 4.96
N LEU A 295 -21.41 0.32 5.53
CA LEU A 295 -20.98 -0.60 6.57
C LEU A 295 -21.68 -0.21 7.89
N PRO A 296 -22.50 -1.08 8.50
CA PRO A 296 -23.21 -0.82 9.76
C PRO A 296 -22.25 -0.63 10.95
N GLU A 297 -22.77 -0.30 12.15
CA GLU A 297 -21.93 -0.02 13.32
C GLU A 297 -21.28 -1.29 13.89
N ASN A 298 -20.06 -1.16 14.42
CA ASN A 298 -19.30 -2.25 15.06
C ASN A 298 -19.04 -3.46 14.14
N VAL A 299 -19.14 -3.30 12.82
CA VAL A 299 -18.88 -4.37 11.86
C VAL A 299 -17.39 -4.51 11.59
N LEU A 300 -16.92 -5.74 11.47
CA LEU A 300 -15.54 -6.05 11.08
C LEU A 300 -15.53 -6.69 9.69
N ILE A 301 -14.78 -6.11 8.75
CA ILE A 301 -14.37 -6.75 7.50
C ILE A 301 -12.92 -7.21 7.65
N GLY A 302 -12.70 -8.51 7.46
CA GLY A 302 -11.41 -9.17 7.65
C GLY A 302 -10.35 -8.81 6.62
N VAL A 303 -9.13 -9.27 6.87
CA VAL A 303 -7.99 -9.13 5.95
C VAL A 303 -8.31 -9.78 4.60
N TYR A 304 -7.93 -9.15 3.48
CA TYR A 304 -8.20 -9.59 2.10
C TYR A 304 -9.69 -9.88 1.79
N SER A 305 -10.60 -9.42 2.64
CA SER A 305 -12.01 -9.77 2.53
C SER A 305 -12.77 -8.76 1.68
N ARG A 306 -13.80 -9.25 0.98
CA ARG A 306 -14.75 -8.39 0.26
C ARG A 306 -15.90 -8.04 1.19
N ALA A 307 -16.33 -6.78 1.23
CA ALA A 307 -17.58 -6.44 1.91
C ALA A 307 -18.77 -7.12 1.19
N PRO A 308 -19.71 -7.73 1.92
CA PRO A 308 -20.94 -8.24 1.33
C PRO A 308 -21.88 -7.10 0.95
N GLU A 309 -22.95 -7.45 0.24
CA GLU A 309 -24.00 -6.49 -0.10
C GLU A 309 -24.67 -5.89 1.15
N ASN A 310 -25.06 -4.61 1.06
CA ASN A 310 -25.62 -3.84 2.18
C ASN A 310 -26.76 -4.56 2.92
N HIS A 311 -27.62 -5.29 2.22
CA HIS A 311 -28.78 -5.95 2.81
C HIS A 311 -28.43 -7.19 3.65
N LEU A 312 -27.21 -7.74 3.51
CA LEU A 312 -26.74 -8.89 4.27
C LEU A 312 -26.10 -8.50 5.60
N MET A 313 -25.65 -7.25 5.75
CA MET A 313 -24.89 -6.79 6.91
C MET A 313 -25.80 -6.25 8.02
N LYS A 314 -25.45 -6.59 9.26
CA LYS A 314 -26.06 -6.09 10.49
C LYS A 314 -25.00 -5.54 11.44
N ASP A 315 -25.43 -4.71 12.38
CA ASP A 315 -24.55 -4.16 13.41
C ASP A 315 -23.86 -5.27 14.20
N GLY A 316 -22.54 -5.14 14.39
CA GLY A 316 -21.73 -6.11 15.14
C GLY A 316 -21.29 -7.34 14.35
N ASP A 317 -21.69 -7.49 13.09
CA ASP A 317 -21.28 -8.62 12.25
C ASP A 317 -19.76 -8.64 12.02
N THR A 318 -19.23 -9.84 11.80
CA THR A 318 -17.85 -10.06 11.39
C THR A 318 -17.86 -10.84 10.08
N TRP A 319 -17.19 -10.33 9.06
CA TRP A 319 -17.14 -10.92 7.72
C TRP A 319 -15.71 -11.18 7.28
N PHE A 320 -15.46 -12.35 6.71
CA PHE A 320 -14.16 -12.75 6.21
C PHE A 320 -14.25 -13.42 4.85
N GLY A 321 -13.18 -13.29 4.06
CA GLY A 321 -12.99 -13.99 2.82
C GLY A 321 -13.51 -13.29 1.57
N SER A 322 -13.26 -13.96 0.45
CA SER A 322 -13.81 -13.69 -0.86
C SER A 322 -14.13 -15.04 -1.49
N PRO A 323 -15.41 -15.47 -1.54
CA PRO A 323 -16.62 -14.72 -1.17
C PRO A 323 -16.74 -14.45 0.34
N PRO A 324 -17.51 -13.43 0.76
CA PRO A 324 -17.68 -13.07 2.16
C PRO A 324 -18.46 -14.14 2.95
N ILE A 325 -17.90 -14.54 4.09
CA ILE A 325 -18.45 -15.50 5.05
C ILE A 325 -18.68 -14.78 6.38
N ASN A 326 -19.89 -14.88 6.95
CA ASN A 326 -20.19 -14.33 8.26
C ASN A 326 -19.63 -15.24 9.35
N LEU A 327 -18.84 -14.67 10.27
CA LEU A 327 -18.33 -15.35 11.46
C LEU A 327 -19.12 -14.88 12.68
N PRO A 328 -19.93 -15.75 13.31
CA PRO A 328 -20.86 -15.35 14.38
C PRO A 328 -20.16 -15.02 15.71
N ALA A 329 -18.89 -15.39 15.87
CA ALA A 329 -18.12 -15.15 17.08
C ALA A 329 -16.86 -14.36 16.75
N ARG A 330 -16.78 -13.14 17.32
CA ARG A 330 -15.59 -12.31 17.31
C ARG A 330 -14.79 -12.54 18.58
N GLU A 331 -13.50 -12.81 18.44
CA GLU A 331 -12.57 -12.73 19.56
C GLU A 331 -12.41 -11.24 19.93
N THR A 332 -12.95 -10.84 21.09
CA THR A 332 -12.77 -9.49 21.61
C THR A 332 -11.56 -9.47 22.52
N VAL A 333 -10.65 -8.50 22.29
CA VAL A 333 -9.46 -8.37 23.14
C VAL A 333 -9.85 -7.70 24.46
N ALA A 334 -10.10 -8.50 25.48
CA ALA A 334 -10.40 -8.02 26.83
C ALA A 334 -9.12 -7.82 27.66
N GLY A 335 -9.15 -6.91 28.64
CA GLY A 335 -8.11 -6.78 29.68
C GLY A 335 -7.19 -5.57 29.56
N PHE A 336 -7.26 -4.77 28.48
CA PHE A 336 -6.53 -3.51 28.38
C PHE A 336 -7.39 -2.32 28.83
N PRO A 337 -6.84 -1.39 29.64
CA PRO A 337 -7.54 -0.15 30.00
C PRO A 337 -7.98 0.68 28.78
N GLU A 338 -9.19 1.25 28.80
CA GLU A 338 -9.71 2.09 27.69
C GLU A 338 -8.77 3.24 27.31
N HIS A 339 -8.01 3.77 28.28
CA HIS A 339 -7.08 4.87 28.04
C HIS A 339 -5.84 4.48 27.21
N LEU A 340 -5.64 3.19 26.94
CA LEU A 340 -4.59 2.68 26.06
C LEU A 340 -5.12 2.28 24.68
N THR A 341 -6.44 2.25 24.49
CA THR A 341 -7.09 1.81 23.24
C THR A 341 -7.92 2.94 22.62
N TYR A 342 -9.07 3.26 23.21
CA TYR A 342 -10.05 4.19 22.64
C TYR A 342 -9.94 5.62 23.19
N ARG A 343 -9.53 5.80 24.45
CA ARG A 343 -9.60 7.10 25.15
C ARG A 343 -8.25 7.57 25.71
N PRO A 344 -7.25 7.81 24.85
CA PRO A 344 -5.92 8.21 25.31
C PRO A 344 -5.90 9.55 26.04
N SER A 345 -5.04 9.64 27.05
CA SER A 345 -4.75 10.90 27.72
C SER A 345 -4.14 11.94 26.76
N PRO A 346 -4.33 13.25 27.00
CA PRO A 346 -3.70 14.30 26.19
C PRO A 346 -2.18 14.19 26.08
N GLN A 347 -1.50 13.76 27.15
CA GLN A 347 -0.04 13.54 27.15
C GLN A 347 0.37 12.43 26.18
N ARG A 348 -0.39 11.33 26.12
CA ARG A 348 -0.15 10.25 25.14
C ARG A 348 -0.40 10.70 23.71
N ARG A 349 -1.45 11.53 23.49
CA ARG A 349 -1.70 12.13 22.17
C ARG A 349 -0.54 13.00 21.71
N LEU A 350 0.00 13.84 22.60
CA LEU A 350 1.17 14.66 22.31
C LEU A 350 2.41 13.80 22.03
N ALA A 351 2.70 12.81 22.89
CA ALA A 351 3.85 11.93 22.70
C ALA A 351 3.80 11.14 21.39
N ARG A 352 2.64 10.54 21.05
CA ARG A 352 2.41 9.88 19.77
C ARG A 352 2.61 10.86 18.61
N GLY A 353 1.99 12.03 18.68
CA GLY A 353 2.09 13.06 17.65
C GLY A 353 3.54 13.51 17.41
N LEU A 354 4.39 13.59 18.44
CA LEU A 354 5.81 13.91 18.28
C LEU A 354 6.59 12.80 17.58
N VAL A 355 6.37 11.54 17.97
CA VAL A 355 7.00 10.37 17.31
C VAL A 355 6.56 10.29 15.85
N GLU A 356 5.27 10.47 15.59
CA GLU A 356 4.72 10.43 14.23
C GLU A 356 5.16 11.65 13.39
N SER A 357 5.36 12.82 13.99
CA SER A 357 5.94 13.97 13.29
C SER A 357 7.38 13.68 12.85
N PHE A 358 8.18 13.07 13.74
CA PHE A 358 9.53 12.63 13.40
C PHE A 358 9.51 11.55 12.30
N ARG A 359 8.62 10.56 12.40
CA ARG A 359 8.38 9.54 11.37
C ARG A 359 8.15 10.16 9.99
N ILE A 360 7.31 11.19 9.90
CA ILE A 360 7.00 11.87 8.62
C ILE A 360 8.23 12.63 8.07
N ILE A 361 8.93 13.36 8.95
CA ILE A 361 10.01 14.29 8.57
C ILE A 361 11.33 13.57 8.25
N ALA A 362 11.68 12.55 9.04
CA ALA A 362 13.02 11.95 9.01
C ALA A 362 13.42 11.34 7.65
N PRO A 363 12.59 10.54 6.95
CA PRO A 363 12.92 10.02 5.62
C PRO A 363 13.28 11.13 4.63
N HIS A 364 12.46 12.18 4.59
CA HIS A 364 12.64 13.34 3.71
C HIS A 364 13.88 14.16 4.07
N ALA A 365 14.13 14.34 5.37
CA ALA A 365 15.32 15.04 5.83
C ALA A 365 16.61 14.29 5.46
N ILE A 366 16.63 12.95 5.55
CA ILE A 366 17.78 12.12 5.13
C ILE A 366 18.03 12.28 3.63
N VAL A 367 17.00 12.09 2.80
CA VAL A 367 17.10 12.22 1.34
C VAL A 367 17.58 13.62 0.95
N THR A 368 16.98 14.65 1.56
CA THR A 368 17.31 16.06 1.27
C THR A 368 18.73 16.39 1.68
N ALA A 369 19.17 15.97 2.87
CA ALA A 369 20.53 16.23 3.34
C ALA A 369 21.58 15.63 2.40
N VAL A 370 21.43 14.35 2.04
CA VAL A 370 22.37 13.67 1.12
C VAL A 370 22.31 14.30 -0.27
N GLY A 371 21.11 14.51 -0.81
CA GLY A 371 20.93 15.13 -2.12
C GLY A 371 21.55 16.53 -2.20
N TYR A 372 21.37 17.34 -1.16
CA TYR A 372 21.91 18.69 -1.07
C TYR A 372 23.45 18.68 -1.04
N THR A 373 24.06 17.84 -0.21
CA THR A 373 25.53 17.67 -0.17
C THR A 373 26.08 17.23 -1.53
N VAL A 374 25.45 16.26 -2.19
CA VAL A 374 25.86 15.80 -3.53
C VAL A 374 25.80 16.92 -4.56
N VAL A 375 24.75 17.75 -4.52
CA VAL A 375 24.61 18.90 -5.43
C VAL A 375 25.73 19.91 -5.17
N LEU A 376 26.02 20.27 -3.92
CA LEU A 376 27.09 21.22 -3.59
C LEU A 376 28.47 20.74 -4.05
N ASP A 377 28.78 19.46 -3.89
CA ASP A 377 30.09 18.91 -4.25
C ASP A 377 30.27 18.73 -5.77
N LEU A 378 29.19 18.41 -6.50
CA LEU A 378 29.28 18.06 -7.92
C LEU A 378 28.93 19.20 -8.88
N MET A 379 28.11 20.18 -8.47
CA MET A 379 27.76 21.33 -9.31
C MET A 379 28.98 22.12 -9.81
N PRO A 380 30.04 22.38 -9.00
CA PRO A 380 31.24 23.05 -9.49
C PRO A 380 31.95 22.27 -10.61
N LEU A 381 32.01 20.94 -10.51
CA LEU A 381 32.62 20.07 -11.52
C LEU A 381 31.81 20.05 -12.82
N ALA A 382 30.48 20.01 -12.70
CA ALA A 382 29.57 20.10 -13.85
C ALA A 382 29.68 21.47 -14.54
N GLY A 383 29.75 22.56 -13.77
CA GLY A 383 29.96 23.91 -14.28
C GLY A 383 31.31 24.10 -14.99
N ALA A 384 32.33 23.34 -14.59
CA ALA A 384 33.63 23.27 -15.28
C ALA A 384 33.62 22.36 -16.53
N GLY A 385 32.50 21.73 -16.87
CA GLY A 385 32.37 20.82 -18.03
C GLY A 385 32.99 19.43 -17.82
N VAL A 386 33.34 19.08 -16.57
CA VAL A 386 34.06 17.85 -16.23
C VAL A 386 33.07 16.72 -15.91
N TRP A 387 32.35 16.25 -16.94
CA TRP A 387 31.21 15.36 -16.77
C TRP A 387 31.54 13.93 -16.33
N TRP A 388 32.70 13.39 -16.71
CA TRP A 388 33.05 12.00 -16.36
C TRP A 388 33.21 11.77 -14.85
N PRO A 389 34.00 12.59 -14.12
CA PRO A 389 34.02 12.56 -12.65
C PRO A 389 32.64 12.77 -12.02
N VAL A 390 31.80 13.66 -12.57
CA VAL A 390 30.43 13.86 -12.07
C VAL A 390 29.62 12.56 -12.17
N LEU A 391 29.60 11.92 -13.33
CA LEU A 391 28.88 10.66 -13.55
C LEU A 391 29.40 9.54 -12.64
N ARG A 392 30.72 9.41 -12.50
CA ARG A 392 31.35 8.43 -11.62
C ARG A 392 30.97 8.67 -10.16
N SER A 393 31.04 9.91 -9.69
CA SER A 393 30.70 10.26 -8.31
C SER A 393 29.21 10.05 -8.04
N LEU A 394 28.32 10.44 -8.96
CA LEU A 394 26.87 10.16 -8.83
C LEU A 394 26.58 8.66 -8.71
N ALA A 395 27.21 7.83 -9.54
CA ALA A 395 27.03 6.38 -9.48
C ALA A 395 27.51 5.80 -8.14
N LEU A 396 28.71 6.17 -7.69
CA LEU A 396 29.28 5.67 -6.43
C LEU A 396 28.51 6.17 -5.21
N THR A 397 28.15 7.45 -5.17
CA THR A 397 27.37 8.02 -4.07
C THR A 397 25.95 7.47 -4.04
N GLY A 398 25.32 7.23 -5.20
CA GLY A 398 24.01 6.57 -5.26
C GLY A 398 24.05 5.15 -4.68
N LEU A 399 25.07 4.36 -5.04
CA LEU A 399 25.28 3.02 -4.46
C LEU A 399 25.56 3.08 -2.96
N ALA A 400 26.42 4.01 -2.52
CA ALA A 400 26.73 4.21 -1.12
C ALA A 400 25.51 4.68 -0.32
N TYR A 401 24.68 5.54 -0.89
CA TYR A 401 23.43 5.99 -0.30
C TYR A 401 22.45 4.84 -0.15
N GLY A 402 22.22 4.04 -1.20
CA GLY A 402 21.36 2.86 -1.12
C GLY A 402 21.81 1.89 -0.02
N ALA A 403 23.06 1.43 -0.06
CA ALA A 403 23.59 0.53 0.96
C ALA A 403 23.61 1.15 2.36
N GLY A 404 24.02 2.42 2.48
CA GLY A 404 24.06 3.15 3.74
C GLY A 404 22.68 3.36 4.35
N SER A 405 21.66 3.60 3.53
CA SER A 405 20.26 3.75 3.95
C SER A 405 19.74 2.46 4.61
N PHE A 406 20.06 1.31 4.01
CA PHE A 406 19.71 0.01 4.56
C PHE A 406 20.48 -0.29 5.86
N LEU A 407 21.79 -0.04 5.89
CA LEU A 407 22.61 -0.22 7.08
C LEU A 407 22.16 0.67 8.24
N PHE A 408 21.75 1.90 7.94
CA PHE A 408 21.16 2.82 8.92
C PHE A 408 19.88 2.25 9.54
N VAL A 409 18.93 1.79 8.71
CA VAL A 409 17.69 1.17 9.19
C VAL A 409 17.98 -0.10 9.98
N ALA A 410 18.90 -0.96 9.51
CA ALA A 410 19.29 -2.17 10.21
C ALA A 410 19.90 -1.86 11.58
N LEU A 411 20.79 -0.87 11.66
CA LEU A 411 21.37 -0.42 12.93
C LEU A 411 20.28 0.13 13.87
N LEU A 412 19.39 0.98 13.36
CA LEU A 412 18.29 1.56 14.14
C LEU A 412 17.37 0.47 14.69
N LYS A 413 17.03 -0.54 13.88
CA LYS A 413 16.27 -1.71 14.33
C LYS A 413 16.93 -2.38 15.53
N TRP A 414 18.23 -2.68 15.46
CA TRP A 414 18.92 -3.39 16.54
C TRP A 414 19.15 -2.53 17.79
N LEU A 415 19.40 -1.24 17.64
CA LEU A 415 19.64 -0.33 18.77
C LEU A 415 18.36 0.11 19.49
N VAL A 416 17.27 0.34 18.75
CA VAL A 416 16.04 0.93 19.29
C VAL A 416 14.97 -0.13 19.57
N LEU A 417 14.73 -1.04 18.62
CA LEU A 417 13.64 -2.03 18.73
C LEU A 417 14.12 -3.36 19.32
N GLY A 418 15.38 -3.72 19.07
CA GLY A 418 15.97 -4.98 19.52
C GLY A 418 15.36 -6.17 18.78
N ARG A 419 14.91 -7.18 19.53
CA ARG A 419 14.24 -8.36 18.98
C ARG A 419 12.74 -8.28 19.19
N TYR A 420 11.99 -8.50 18.11
CA TYR A 420 10.56 -8.77 18.20
C TYR A 420 10.28 -10.12 18.87
N GLY A 421 9.11 -10.25 19.46
CA GLY A 421 8.63 -11.49 20.05
C GLY A 421 7.13 -11.40 20.33
N GLN A 422 6.49 -12.56 20.47
CA GLN A 422 5.04 -12.68 20.65
C GLN A 422 4.53 -11.76 21.75
N ARG A 423 3.55 -10.92 21.42
CA ARG A 423 2.95 -9.96 22.36
C ARG A 423 1.63 -9.38 21.84
N SER A 424 0.80 -8.93 22.77
CA SER A 424 -0.38 -8.12 22.50
C SER A 424 -0.21 -6.77 23.19
N VAL A 425 -0.18 -5.68 22.42
CA VAL A 425 0.12 -4.35 22.95
C VAL A 425 -0.95 -3.35 22.48
N PRO A 426 -1.58 -2.59 23.39
CA PRO A 426 -2.62 -1.64 23.01
C PRO A 426 -2.01 -0.46 22.25
N MET A 427 -2.74 0.03 21.25
CA MET A 427 -2.28 0.98 20.24
C MET A 427 -1.64 2.23 20.85
N TRP A 428 -2.10 2.74 22.00
CA TRP A 428 -1.55 3.95 22.61
C TRP A 428 -0.32 3.70 23.52
N THR A 429 0.51 2.73 23.17
CA THR A 429 1.75 2.38 23.88
C THR A 429 2.97 2.81 23.07
N PRO A 430 4.04 3.35 23.69
CA PRO A 430 5.24 3.78 22.97
C PRO A 430 5.84 2.71 22.05
N PHE A 431 5.77 1.43 22.46
CA PHE A 431 6.23 0.31 21.63
C PHE A 431 5.58 0.31 20.24
N VAL A 432 4.26 0.51 20.16
CA VAL A 432 3.53 0.49 18.88
C VAL A 432 4.01 1.65 18.00
N TRP A 433 4.02 2.88 18.51
CA TRP A 433 4.40 4.05 17.68
C TRP A 433 5.86 4.06 17.28
N LEU A 434 6.76 3.52 18.12
CA LEU A 434 8.17 3.37 17.78
C LEU A 434 8.38 2.26 16.75
N SER A 435 7.65 1.15 16.86
CA SER A 435 7.67 0.08 15.85
C SER A 435 7.17 0.61 14.51
N GLU A 436 6.02 1.28 14.50
CA GLU A 436 5.45 1.91 13.30
C GLU A 436 6.37 2.97 12.69
N ALA A 437 7.04 3.79 13.52
CA ALA A 437 8.03 4.75 13.02
C ALA A 437 9.25 4.07 12.38
N ALA A 438 9.68 2.93 12.91
CA ALA A 438 10.76 2.16 12.33
C ALA A 438 10.33 1.44 11.04
N SER A 439 9.12 0.87 10.99
CA SER A 439 8.54 0.30 9.76
C SER A 439 8.46 1.36 8.67
N ASN A 440 8.06 2.59 9.00
CA ASN A 440 8.02 3.68 8.04
C ASN A 440 9.40 4.11 7.53
N LEU A 441 10.43 4.15 8.39
CA LEU A 441 11.81 4.38 7.95
C LEU A 441 12.30 3.23 7.07
N TYR A 442 11.94 1.99 7.42
CA TYR A 442 12.24 0.82 6.60
C TYR A 442 11.63 0.95 5.20
N GLU A 443 10.33 1.22 5.10
CA GLU A 443 9.62 1.38 3.82
C GLU A 443 10.10 2.62 3.04
N GLY A 444 10.11 3.78 3.70
CA GLY A 444 10.39 5.07 3.05
C GLY A 444 11.87 5.32 2.75
N VAL A 445 12.79 4.59 3.38
CA VAL A 445 14.24 4.78 3.19
C VAL A 445 14.90 3.51 2.65
N ALA A 446 14.86 2.40 3.38
CA ALA A 446 15.59 1.19 2.96
C ALA A 446 14.95 0.47 1.76
N VAL A 447 13.61 0.35 1.73
CA VAL A 447 12.91 -0.36 0.64
C VAL A 447 13.03 0.41 -0.67
N LEU A 448 12.71 1.71 -0.68
CA LEU A 448 12.78 2.55 -1.89
C LEU A 448 14.19 2.66 -2.47
N ASN A 449 15.21 2.84 -1.62
CA ASN A 449 16.56 3.15 -2.10
C ASN A 449 17.49 1.93 -2.23
N PHE A 450 17.09 0.76 -1.71
CA PHE A 450 17.93 -0.43 -1.71
C PHE A 450 17.17 -1.72 -1.95
N MET A 451 16.21 -2.09 -1.08
CA MET A 451 15.70 -3.47 -1.08
C MET A 451 14.81 -3.80 -2.29
N ASN A 452 14.11 -2.83 -2.88
CA ASN A 452 13.35 -3.05 -4.11
C ASN A 452 14.26 -3.50 -5.28
N TYR A 453 15.49 -3.02 -5.34
CA TYR A 453 16.46 -3.44 -6.35
C TYR A 453 17.01 -4.85 -6.12
N LEU A 454 16.80 -5.42 -4.93
CA LEU A 454 17.22 -6.77 -4.59
C LEU A 454 16.12 -7.82 -4.82
N ARG A 455 14.88 -7.41 -5.11
CA ARG A 455 13.77 -8.32 -5.39
C ARG A 455 14.10 -9.28 -6.53
N GLY A 456 13.74 -10.54 -6.37
CA GLY A 456 14.08 -11.62 -7.30
C GLY A 456 15.55 -12.04 -7.30
N THR A 457 16.41 -11.40 -6.50
CA THR A 457 17.84 -11.76 -6.40
C THR A 457 18.13 -12.59 -5.14
N PRO A 458 19.24 -13.36 -5.11
CA PRO A 458 19.69 -14.04 -3.90
C PRO A 458 20.03 -13.09 -2.73
N MET A 459 20.18 -11.79 -2.99
CA MET A 459 20.63 -10.80 -2.00
C MET A 459 19.50 -10.32 -1.08
N LEU A 460 18.24 -10.33 -1.53
CA LEU A 460 17.12 -9.88 -0.69
C LEU A 460 16.96 -10.75 0.58
N PRO A 461 16.99 -12.09 0.50
CA PRO A 461 17.09 -12.94 1.69
C PRO A 461 18.25 -12.58 2.64
N TRP A 462 19.39 -12.15 2.11
CA TRP A 462 20.55 -11.77 2.94
C TRP A 462 20.27 -10.48 3.72
N ALA A 463 19.67 -9.49 3.06
CA ALA A 463 19.25 -8.25 3.70
C ALA A 463 18.25 -8.53 4.85
N PHE A 464 17.25 -9.37 4.62
CA PHE A 464 16.29 -9.72 5.67
C PHE A 464 16.91 -10.49 6.85
N ARG A 465 17.91 -11.35 6.60
CA ARG A 465 18.65 -11.99 7.71
C ARG A 465 19.38 -10.98 8.60
N LEU A 466 19.91 -9.90 8.02
CA LEU A 466 20.54 -8.82 8.79
C LEU A 466 19.54 -8.07 9.66
N LEU A 467 18.26 -8.02 9.25
CA LEU A 467 17.19 -7.42 10.03
C LEU A 467 16.61 -8.37 11.10
N GLY A 468 16.83 -9.67 10.99
CA GLY A 468 16.47 -10.67 12.01
C GLY A 468 15.68 -11.88 11.51
N CYS A 469 15.24 -11.89 10.25
CA CYS A 469 14.49 -13.01 9.68
C CYS A 469 15.34 -14.29 9.65
N LYS A 470 14.70 -15.45 9.87
CA LYS A 470 15.34 -16.76 9.76
C LYS A 470 15.02 -17.37 8.39
N ILE A 471 15.84 -17.06 7.39
CA ILE A 471 15.60 -17.48 6.00
C ILE A 471 16.59 -18.57 5.57
N GLY A 472 16.10 -19.68 5.04
CA GLY A 472 16.88 -20.82 4.55
C GLY A 472 17.66 -20.54 3.26
N ARG A 473 18.46 -21.50 2.82
CA ARG A 473 19.24 -21.39 1.56
C ARG A 473 18.33 -21.47 0.33
N GLY A 474 18.71 -20.79 -0.75
CA GLY A 474 18.02 -20.91 -2.04
C GLY A 474 16.58 -20.37 -2.06
N VAL A 475 16.19 -19.57 -1.06
CA VAL A 475 14.87 -18.94 -1.02
C VAL A 475 14.77 -17.85 -2.08
N TYR A 476 13.71 -17.89 -2.89
CA TYR A 476 13.34 -16.82 -3.81
C TYR A 476 12.35 -15.87 -3.13
N MET A 477 12.56 -14.56 -3.25
CA MET A 477 11.65 -13.55 -2.72
C MET A 477 11.46 -12.42 -3.73
N ASP A 478 10.19 -12.14 -4.03
CA ASP A 478 9.76 -10.98 -4.82
C ASP A 478 8.85 -10.05 -4.02
N THR A 479 9.08 -9.98 -2.71
CA THR A 479 8.33 -9.14 -1.78
C THR A 479 9.26 -8.56 -0.74
N THR A 480 9.01 -7.32 -0.34
CA THR A 480 9.69 -6.65 0.77
C THR A 480 8.76 -6.43 1.97
N ASP A 481 7.54 -6.96 1.91
CA ASP A 481 6.50 -6.74 2.91
C ASP A 481 6.69 -7.66 4.13
N ILE A 482 7.60 -7.24 5.02
CA ILE A 482 7.88 -7.86 6.32
C ILE A 482 8.24 -6.75 7.30
N THR A 483 7.57 -6.67 8.44
CA THR A 483 7.76 -5.61 9.44
C THR A 483 8.41 -6.13 10.74
N GLU A 484 7.87 -7.17 11.37
CA GLU A 484 8.47 -7.78 12.56
C GLU A 484 9.45 -8.89 12.17
N PHE A 485 10.62 -8.49 11.67
CA PHE A 485 11.61 -9.37 11.05
C PHE A 485 11.94 -10.64 11.87
N ASP A 486 12.15 -10.51 13.18
CA ASP A 486 12.52 -11.64 14.05
C ASP A 486 11.39 -12.69 14.22
N CYS A 487 10.17 -12.34 13.81
CA CYS A 487 8.99 -13.22 13.86
C CYS A 487 8.83 -14.09 12.61
N VAL A 488 9.61 -13.86 11.54
CA VAL A 488 9.50 -14.61 10.29
C VAL A 488 10.55 -15.71 10.19
N THR A 489 10.10 -16.93 9.91
CA THR A 489 10.96 -18.07 9.53
C THR A 489 10.53 -18.62 8.18
N ILE A 490 11.47 -18.77 7.26
CA ILE A 490 11.26 -19.33 5.92
C ILE A 490 12.28 -20.44 5.68
N GLY A 491 11.82 -21.65 5.37
CA GLY A 491 12.67 -22.81 5.11
C GLY A 491 13.42 -22.74 3.78
N ASP A 492 14.38 -23.65 3.62
CA ASP A 492 15.21 -23.77 2.41
C ASP A 492 14.36 -23.95 1.13
N TYR A 493 14.77 -23.29 0.05
CA TYR A 493 14.20 -23.40 -1.29
C TYR A 493 12.72 -23.04 -1.40
N SER A 494 12.18 -22.27 -0.45
CA SER A 494 10.83 -21.73 -0.55
C SER A 494 10.79 -20.52 -1.48
N GLU A 495 9.62 -20.28 -2.08
CA GLU A 495 9.41 -19.30 -3.14
C GLU A 495 8.28 -18.37 -2.73
N ILE A 496 8.63 -17.10 -2.49
CA ILE A 496 7.69 -16.07 -2.05
C ILE A 496 7.49 -15.10 -3.23
N ASN A 497 6.39 -15.29 -3.97
CA ASN A 497 6.12 -14.51 -5.19
C ASN A 497 5.64 -13.08 -4.89
N ALA A 498 5.42 -12.31 -5.96
CA ALA A 498 5.02 -10.91 -5.90
C ALA A 498 3.83 -10.68 -4.95
N LEU A 499 3.96 -9.66 -4.09
CA LEU A 499 2.91 -9.24 -3.14
C LEU A 499 2.48 -10.32 -2.13
N ALA A 500 3.17 -11.46 -2.07
CA ALA A 500 2.96 -12.42 -1.02
C ALA A 500 3.55 -11.87 0.29
N CYS A 501 2.91 -12.12 1.43
CA CYS A 501 3.29 -11.50 2.70
C CYS A 501 3.19 -12.48 3.88
N PRO A 502 4.29 -12.75 4.60
CA PRO A 502 4.26 -13.26 5.95
C PRO A 502 3.80 -12.13 6.91
N GLN A 503 2.50 -12.07 7.19
CA GLN A 503 1.91 -10.98 7.97
C GLN A 503 2.01 -11.24 9.47
N THR A 504 3.04 -10.67 10.09
CA THR A 504 3.44 -10.93 11.48
C THR A 504 2.58 -10.25 12.55
N HIS A 505 1.75 -9.29 12.16
CA HIS A 505 0.82 -8.65 13.08
C HIS A 505 -0.51 -8.27 12.45
N LEU A 506 -1.52 -8.10 13.31
CA LEU A 506 -2.78 -7.42 12.99
C LEU A 506 -3.22 -6.54 14.14
N PHE A 507 -3.97 -5.48 13.80
CA PHE A 507 -4.74 -4.74 14.79
C PHE A 507 -6.11 -5.40 15.00
N GLU A 508 -6.40 -5.75 16.24
CA GLU A 508 -7.72 -6.24 16.67
C GLU A 508 -8.19 -5.34 17.81
N ASP A 509 -9.31 -4.62 17.64
CA ASP A 509 -9.81 -3.68 18.67
C ASP A 509 -8.78 -2.64 19.14
N ARG A 510 -7.95 -2.12 18.22
CA ARG A 510 -6.84 -1.20 18.53
C ARG A 510 -5.79 -1.81 19.46
N VAL A 511 -5.63 -3.14 19.41
CA VAL A 511 -4.52 -3.86 20.03
C VAL A 511 -3.71 -4.52 18.92
N MET A 512 -2.42 -4.20 18.87
CA MET A 512 -1.47 -4.83 17.97
C MET A 512 -1.12 -6.21 18.53
N LYS A 513 -1.50 -7.27 17.83
CA LYS A 513 -1.11 -8.65 18.13
C LYS A 513 0.01 -9.05 17.19
N ILE A 514 1.17 -9.41 17.77
CA ILE A 514 2.35 -9.87 17.05
C ILE A 514 2.60 -11.33 17.42
N ASP A 515 2.87 -12.17 16.42
CA ASP A 515 3.29 -13.55 16.63
C ASP A 515 4.18 -14.04 15.48
N HIS A 516 4.73 -15.24 15.63
CA HIS A 516 5.59 -15.86 14.64
C HIS A 516 4.82 -16.34 13.42
N VAL A 517 5.44 -16.22 12.24
CA VAL A 517 5.00 -16.85 10.99
C VAL A 517 6.07 -17.85 10.56
N ILE A 518 5.69 -19.13 10.46
CA ILE A 518 6.63 -20.22 10.14
C ILE A 518 6.27 -20.81 8.78
N ILE A 519 7.11 -20.56 7.80
CA ILE A 519 7.02 -21.14 6.46
C ILE A 519 8.08 -22.24 6.34
N GLY A 520 7.65 -23.45 6.02
CA GLY A 520 8.50 -24.64 5.84
C GLY A 520 9.46 -24.55 4.66
N LYS A 521 10.10 -25.68 4.35
CA LYS A 521 11.03 -25.84 3.22
C LYS A 521 10.27 -26.13 1.93
N ARG A 522 10.77 -25.63 0.80
CA ARG A 522 10.18 -25.85 -0.55
C ARG A 522 8.70 -25.47 -0.60
N VAL A 523 8.31 -24.46 0.17
CA VAL A 523 6.95 -23.92 0.14
C VAL A 523 6.83 -22.96 -1.02
N TYR A 524 5.79 -23.13 -1.83
CA TYR A 524 5.40 -22.14 -2.84
C TYR A 524 4.31 -21.25 -2.27
N MET A 525 4.57 -19.95 -2.21
CA MET A 525 3.56 -18.92 -1.96
C MET A 525 3.24 -18.20 -3.27
N GLY A 526 2.02 -18.40 -3.76
CA GLY A 526 1.53 -17.74 -4.96
C GLY A 526 1.40 -16.23 -4.77
N PRO A 527 1.28 -15.46 -5.86
CA PRO A 527 1.27 -14.02 -5.76
C PRO A 527 0.06 -13.52 -4.94
N ARG A 528 0.29 -12.47 -4.16
CA ARG A 528 -0.72 -11.87 -3.26
C ARG A 528 -1.29 -12.83 -2.20
N SER A 529 -0.63 -13.95 -1.93
CA SER A 529 -0.99 -14.84 -0.81
C SER A 529 -0.45 -14.29 0.52
N SER A 530 -1.19 -14.47 1.60
CA SER A 530 -0.78 -14.02 2.93
C SER A 530 -0.87 -15.14 3.95
N VAL A 531 0.10 -15.17 4.85
CA VAL A 531 0.15 -16.08 6.00
C VAL A 531 0.12 -15.23 7.26
N LEU A 532 -0.99 -15.27 7.98
CA LEU A 532 -1.20 -14.46 9.18
C LEU A 532 -0.37 -14.97 10.37
N TYR A 533 -0.17 -14.08 11.34
CA TYR A 533 0.56 -14.37 12.57
C TYR A 533 0.07 -15.63 13.29
N GLY A 534 1.00 -16.37 13.88
CA GLY A 534 0.76 -17.63 14.58
C GLY A 534 0.55 -18.83 13.66
N ALA A 535 0.44 -18.63 12.34
CA ALA A 535 0.26 -19.72 11.39
C ALA A 535 1.57 -20.43 11.05
N VAL A 536 1.43 -21.70 10.65
CA VAL A 536 2.52 -22.58 10.26
C VAL A 536 2.19 -23.24 8.92
N VAL A 537 3.08 -23.11 7.95
CA VAL A 537 2.99 -23.77 6.65
C VAL A 537 4.01 -24.89 6.58
N GLY A 538 3.54 -26.13 6.46
CA GLY A 538 4.39 -27.32 6.39
C GLY A 538 5.28 -27.37 5.15
N ASP A 539 6.34 -28.18 5.22
CA ASP A 539 7.26 -28.40 4.10
C ASP A 539 6.52 -28.87 2.82
N ASP A 540 7.00 -28.48 1.64
CA ASP A 540 6.43 -28.87 0.34
C ASP A 540 4.97 -28.43 0.11
N ALA A 541 4.43 -27.52 0.93
CA ALA A 541 3.09 -27.00 0.74
C ALA A 541 3.03 -25.95 -0.38
N ARG A 542 1.87 -25.86 -1.04
CA ARG A 542 1.59 -24.92 -2.12
C ARG A 542 0.39 -24.05 -1.77
N LEU A 543 0.57 -22.72 -1.75
CA LEU A 543 -0.50 -21.74 -1.62
C LEU A 543 -0.75 -21.06 -2.98
N GLY A 544 -1.98 -21.07 -3.46
CA GLY A 544 -2.36 -20.40 -4.71
C GLY A 544 -2.38 -18.87 -4.61
N ALA A 545 -2.64 -18.20 -5.73
CA ALA A 545 -2.84 -16.74 -5.75
C ALA A 545 -3.97 -16.28 -4.81
N LEU A 546 -3.79 -15.13 -4.15
CA LEU A 546 -4.76 -14.54 -3.20
C LEU A 546 -5.23 -15.53 -2.13
N THR A 547 -4.34 -16.44 -1.70
CA THR A 547 -4.64 -17.39 -0.63
C THR A 547 -4.40 -16.72 0.73
N LEU A 548 -5.36 -16.85 1.65
CA LEU A 548 -5.22 -16.33 3.02
C LEU A 548 -5.16 -17.47 4.02
N VAL A 549 -3.98 -17.75 4.58
CA VAL A 549 -3.82 -18.67 5.71
C VAL A 549 -4.11 -17.92 7.00
N MET A 550 -5.10 -18.40 7.75
CA MET A 550 -5.67 -17.73 8.91
C MET A 550 -4.73 -17.76 10.12
N LYS A 551 -4.95 -16.83 11.06
CA LYS A 551 -4.15 -16.77 12.29
C LYS A 551 -4.20 -18.11 13.04
N GLY A 552 -3.03 -18.60 13.47
CA GLY A 552 -2.92 -19.88 14.18
C GLY A 552 -3.23 -21.13 13.35
N GLU A 553 -3.45 -21.01 12.04
CA GLU A 553 -3.74 -22.15 11.17
C GLU A 553 -2.48 -22.98 10.87
N PHE A 554 -2.65 -24.30 10.72
CA PHE A 554 -1.59 -25.22 10.31
C PHE A 554 -1.90 -25.81 8.94
N ILE A 555 -1.08 -25.49 7.94
CA ILE A 555 -1.15 -26.07 6.60
C ILE A 555 -0.27 -27.32 6.55
N PRO A 556 -0.83 -28.52 6.27
CA PRO A 556 -0.05 -29.77 6.24
C PRO A 556 1.05 -29.79 5.18
N ALA A 557 2.12 -30.54 5.46
CA ALA A 557 3.21 -30.73 4.51
C ALA A 557 2.75 -31.48 3.23
N GLY A 558 3.36 -31.16 2.09
CA GLY A 558 3.07 -31.78 0.78
C GLY A 558 1.64 -31.56 0.28
N SER A 559 0.94 -30.57 0.83
CA SER A 559 -0.46 -30.29 0.52
C SER A 559 -0.62 -29.00 -0.26
N SER A 560 -1.77 -28.86 -0.91
CA SER A 560 -2.07 -27.80 -1.85
C SER A 560 -3.31 -27.05 -1.40
N TRP A 561 -3.23 -25.73 -1.37
CA TRP A 561 -4.27 -24.87 -0.82
C TRP A 561 -4.48 -23.65 -1.70
N ARG A 562 -5.73 -23.19 -1.77
CA ARG A 562 -6.08 -21.93 -2.42
C ARG A 562 -7.26 -21.29 -1.73
N GLY A 563 -7.37 -19.98 -1.92
CA GLY A 563 -8.58 -19.24 -1.60
C GLY A 563 -8.47 -18.34 -0.38
N CYS A 564 -9.49 -17.50 -0.21
CA CYS A 564 -9.57 -16.53 0.87
C CYS A 564 -10.87 -16.78 1.65
N PRO A 565 -10.86 -17.52 2.78
CA PRO A 565 -9.72 -18.19 3.43
C PRO A 565 -9.19 -19.43 2.69
N ALA A 566 -8.00 -19.90 3.09
CA ALA A 566 -7.35 -21.06 2.48
C ALA A 566 -8.21 -22.34 2.62
N ALA A 567 -8.35 -23.08 1.52
CA ALA A 567 -9.00 -24.39 1.48
C ALA A 567 -8.17 -25.39 0.67
N PRO A 568 -8.27 -26.71 0.94
CA PRO A 568 -7.56 -27.73 0.19
C PRO A 568 -7.86 -27.69 -1.31
N ALA A 569 -6.83 -27.90 -2.12
CA ALA A 569 -6.86 -27.83 -3.57
C ALA A 569 -6.07 -28.99 -4.19
N ILE A 570 -6.37 -29.27 -5.46
CA ILE A 570 -5.58 -30.17 -6.32
C ILE A 570 -5.05 -29.29 -7.44
N PHE A 571 -3.73 -29.26 -7.62
CA PHE A 571 -3.08 -28.53 -8.72
C PHE A 571 -2.59 -29.47 -9.81
#